data_AF-A0A3S1CQN2-F1
#
_entry.id   AF-A0A3S1CQN2-F1
#
_cell.length_a   1.000
_cell.length_b   1.000
_cell.length_c   1.000
_cell.angle_alpha   90.00
_cell.angle_beta   90.00
_cell.angle_gamma   90.00
#
_symmetry.space_group_name_H-M   'P 1'
#
loop_
_entity.id
_entity.type
_entity.pdbx_description
1 polymer ?
#
loop_
_entity_poly.entity_id
_entity_poly.type
_entity_poly.pdbx_seq_one_letter_code
_entity_poly.pdbx_strand_id
1 'polypeptide(L)'
;MIKNEQELAIAKQQVEVIASENKSLMQKLQAEIAEYEALVAHNPENPILLEVESAEQISDLPIKASIAFKITSQELAKICSDETEPQNNLDYASELLKVMKILGVQLIDDLFFVAKMSNELKQKLQFLRMGEGLHSVIQEAA
;
A
#
# COMPACT_ATOMS: atom_id res chain seq x y z
N MET A 1 2.14 -56.10 8.56
CA MET A 1 1.00 -55.97 9.51
C MET A 1 0.86 -54.50 9.84
N ILE A 2 -0.22 -53.87 9.38
CA ILE A 2 -0.48 -52.44 9.59
C ILE A 2 -0.61 -52.20 11.09
N LYS A 3 0.32 -51.42 11.64
CA LYS A 3 0.21 -50.87 12.99
C LYS A 3 -0.82 -49.74 12.91
N ASN A 4 -1.97 -50.00 13.52
CA ASN A 4 -3.10 -49.13 13.86
C ASN A 4 -3.73 -48.26 12.75
N GLU A 5 -4.98 -48.59 12.38
CA GLU A 5 -5.90 -47.73 11.60
C GLU A 5 -6.01 -46.30 12.16
N GLN A 6 -5.73 -46.13 13.45
CA GLN A 6 -5.66 -44.86 14.15
C GLN A 6 -4.53 -43.95 13.63
N GLU A 7 -3.33 -44.49 13.36
CA GLU A 7 -2.21 -43.72 12.81
C GLU A 7 -2.51 -43.28 11.36
N LEU A 8 -3.19 -44.14 10.59
CA LEU A 8 -3.66 -43.80 9.25
C LEU A 8 -4.74 -42.71 9.26
N ALA A 9 -5.66 -42.75 10.22
CA ALA A 9 -6.70 -41.72 10.39
C ALA A 9 -6.09 -40.36 10.76
N ILE A 10 -5.10 -40.35 11.67
CA ILE A 10 -4.37 -39.12 12.05
C ILE A 10 -3.62 -38.55 10.84
N ALA A 11 -2.92 -39.38 10.06
CA ALA A 11 -2.21 -38.93 8.88
C ALA A 11 -3.15 -38.34 7.82
N LYS A 12 -4.33 -38.94 7.59
CA LYS A 12 -5.34 -38.40 6.68
C LYS A 12 -5.88 -37.05 7.16
N GLN A 13 -6.19 -36.93 8.45
CA GLN A 13 -6.65 -35.68 9.05
C GLN A 13 -5.60 -34.57 8.90
N GLN A 14 -4.32 -34.86 9.11
CA GLN A 14 -3.23 -33.89 8.94
C GLN A 14 -3.12 -33.41 7.50
N VAL A 15 -3.23 -34.30 6.52
CA VAL A 15 -3.21 -33.93 5.09
C VAL A 15 -4.40 -33.04 4.74
N GLU A 16 -5.58 -33.32 5.28
CA GLU A 16 -6.78 -32.51 5.04
C GLU A 16 -6.66 -31.10 5.63
N VAL A 17 -6.09 -30.99 6.85
CA VAL A 17 -5.79 -29.69 7.48
C VAL A 17 -4.81 -28.90 6.60
N ILE A 18 -3.68 -29.50 6.22
CA ILE A 18 -2.68 -28.84 5.36
C ILE A 18 -3.29 -28.41 4.03
N ALA A 19 -4.11 -29.25 3.40
CA ALA A 19 -4.77 -28.91 2.15
C ALA A 19 -5.73 -27.72 2.31
N SER A 20 -6.45 -27.66 3.43
CA SER A 20 -7.37 -26.55 3.74
C SER A 20 -6.63 -25.24 4.01
N GLU A 21 -5.51 -25.28 4.76
CA GLU A 21 -4.65 -24.13 5.04
C GLU A 21 -4.03 -23.60 3.74
N ASN A 22 -3.49 -24.48 2.90
CA ASN A 22 -2.94 -24.11 1.59
C ASN A 22 -3.99 -23.45 0.70
N LYS A 23 -5.22 -23.98 0.68
CA LYS A 23 -6.31 -23.37 -0.08
C LYS A 23 -6.64 -21.96 0.43
N SER A 24 -6.73 -21.79 1.75
CA SER A 24 -6.97 -20.49 2.38
C SER A 24 -5.85 -19.49 2.04
N LEU A 25 -4.58 -19.92 2.11
CA LEU A 25 -3.43 -19.09 1.74
C LEU A 25 -3.45 -18.70 0.26
N MET A 26 -3.78 -19.63 -0.63
CA MET A 26 -3.92 -19.33 -2.06
C MET A 26 -5.02 -18.30 -2.32
N GLN A 27 -6.15 -18.40 -1.62
CA GLN A 27 -7.25 -17.43 -1.75
C GLN A 27 -6.84 -16.03 -1.27
N LYS A 28 -6.12 -15.94 -0.15
CA LYS A 28 -5.58 -14.67 0.36
C LYS A 28 -4.62 -14.04 -0.65
N LEU A 29 -3.68 -14.82 -1.17
CA LEU A 29 -2.71 -14.32 -2.16
C LEU A 29 -3.39 -13.85 -3.45
N GLN A 30 -4.43 -14.56 -3.91
CA GLN A 30 -5.22 -14.14 -5.06
C GLN A 30 -5.96 -12.82 -4.81
N ALA A 31 -6.50 -12.63 -3.61
CA ALA A 31 -7.14 -11.37 -3.22
C ALA A 31 -6.13 -10.21 -3.16
N GLU A 32 -4.95 -10.43 -2.57
CA GLU A 32 -3.87 -9.44 -2.53
C GLU A 32 -3.41 -9.05 -3.95
N ILE A 33 -3.20 -10.02 -4.84
CA ILE A 33 -2.83 -9.76 -6.24
C ILE A 33 -3.89 -8.91 -6.94
N ALA A 34 -5.16 -9.28 -6.80
CA ALA A 34 -6.26 -8.54 -7.42
C ALA A 34 -6.36 -7.10 -6.88
N GLU A 35 -6.12 -6.89 -5.59
CA GLU A 35 -6.04 -5.55 -5.00
C GLU A 35 -4.89 -4.75 -5.61
N TYR A 36 -3.67 -5.31 -5.66
CA TYR A 36 -2.52 -4.64 -6.26
C TYR A 36 -2.74 -4.31 -7.74
N GLU A 37 -3.33 -5.22 -8.52
CA GLU A 37 -3.69 -4.98 -9.92
C GLU A 37 -4.69 -3.82 -10.06
N ALA A 38 -5.69 -3.75 -9.17
CA ALA A 38 -6.65 -2.64 -9.15
C ALA A 38 -5.98 -1.30 -8.80
N LEU A 39 -5.09 -1.28 -7.80
CA LEU A 39 -4.31 -0.08 -7.44
C LEU A 39 -3.42 0.38 -8.62
N VAL A 40 -2.78 -0.56 -9.31
CA VAL A 40 -1.93 -0.26 -10.48
C VAL A 40 -2.76 0.23 -11.67
N ALA A 41 -3.96 -0.30 -11.89
CA ALA A 41 -4.85 0.14 -12.96
C ALA A 41 -5.62 1.45 -12.63
N HIS A 42 -5.64 1.87 -11.36
CA HIS A 42 -6.38 3.05 -10.91
C HIS A 42 -5.97 4.33 -11.64
N ASN A 43 -6.97 5.16 -11.98
CA ASN A 43 -6.74 6.50 -12.53
C ASN A 43 -6.37 7.47 -11.40
N PRO A 44 -5.15 8.04 -11.38
CA PRO A 44 -4.67 8.87 -10.28
C PRO A 44 -5.49 10.16 -10.04
N GLU A 45 -6.30 10.59 -11.01
CA GLU A 45 -7.15 11.78 -10.87
C GLU A 45 -8.42 11.52 -10.04
N ASN A 46 -8.80 10.26 -9.88
CA ASN A 46 -10.00 9.87 -9.16
C ASN A 46 -9.68 9.52 -7.69
N PRO A 47 -10.57 9.85 -6.74
CA PRO A 47 -10.49 9.29 -5.39
C PRO A 47 -10.52 7.76 -5.42
N ILE A 48 -9.91 7.13 -4.42
CA ILE A 48 -9.94 5.68 -4.24
C ILE A 48 -10.46 5.33 -2.85
N LEU A 49 -11.34 4.32 -2.79
CA LEU A 49 -11.79 3.69 -1.55
C LEU A 49 -10.77 2.61 -1.16
N LEU A 50 -10.33 2.63 0.09
CA LEU A 50 -9.36 1.72 0.67
C LEU A 50 -10.01 1.06 1.89
N GLU A 51 -10.04 -0.27 1.89
CA GLU A 51 -10.55 -1.07 3.01
C GLU A 51 -9.37 -1.71 3.75
N VAL A 52 -9.49 -1.81 5.07
CA VAL A 52 -8.56 -2.54 5.94
C VAL A 52 -9.32 -3.56 6.76
N GLU A 53 -8.79 -4.77 6.90
CA GLU A 53 -9.43 -5.84 7.69
C GLU A 53 -9.14 -5.68 9.19
N SER A 54 -8.08 -4.93 9.55
CA SER A 54 -7.65 -4.74 10.93
C SER A 54 -6.82 -3.47 11.13
N ALA A 55 -6.61 -3.08 12.39
CA ALA A 55 -5.83 -1.90 12.73
C ALA A 55 -4.35 -2.00 12.31
N GLU A 56 -3.81 -3.23 12.26
CA GLU A 56 -2.44 -3.48 11.80
C GLU A 56 -2.24 -3.13 10.32
N GLN A 57 -3.30 -3.16 9.51
CA GLN A 57 -3.24 -2.83 8.08
C GLN A 57 -3.37 -1.32 7.81
N ILE A 58 -3.59 -0.48 8.83
CA ILE A 58 -3.63 0.98 8.67
C ILE A 58 -2.30 1.52 8.11
N SER A 59 -1.17 0.88 8.44
CA SER A 59 0.14 1.25 7.91
C SER A 59 0.26 1.05 6.39
N ASP A 60 -0.63 0.27 5.79
CA ASP A 60 -0.60 -0.01 4.35
C ASP A 60 -1.32 1.07 3.55
N LEU A 61 -2.19 1.87 4.19
CA LEU A 61 -2.98 2.90 3.51
C LEU A 61 -2.13 3.90 2.73
N PRO A 62 -1.02 4.46 3.26
CA PRO A 62 -0.13 5.30 2.47
C PRO A 62 0.48 4.60 1.25
N ILE A 63 0.81 3.31 1.38
CA ILE A 63 1.39 2.52 0.29
C ILE A 63 0.34 2.34 -0.81
N LYS A 64 -0.86 1.89 -0.45
CA LYS A 64 -1.98 1.70 -1.37
C LYS A 64 -2.34 3.01 -2.09
N ALA A 65 -2.46 4.11 -1.35
CA ALA A 65 -2.74 5.43 -1.92
C ALA A 65 -1.63 5.89 -2.88
N SER A 66 -0.35 5.65 -2.54
CA SER A 66 0.77 6.04 -3.40
C SER A 66 0.78 5.27 -4.72
N ILE A 67 0.49 3.96 -4.69
CA ILE A 67 0.37 3.13 -5.90
C ILE A 67 -0.81 3.60 -6.77
N ALA A 68 -1.96 3.87 -6.15
CA ALA A 68 -3.15 4.37 -6.84
C ALA A 68 -2.88 5.71 -7.52
N PHE A 69 -2.18 6.64 -6.85
CA PHE A 69 -1.84 7.96 -7.37
C PHE A 69 -0.58 8.02 -8.24
N LYS A 70 0.07 6.87 -8.48
CA LYS A 70 1.33 6.79 -9.25
C LYS A 70 2.42 7.69 -8.67
N ILE A 71 2.50 7.76 -7.34
CA ILE A 71 3.53 8.50 -6.62
C ILE A 71 4.65 7.53 -6.27
N THR A 72 5.87 7.82 -6.73
CA THR A 72 7.04 7.01 -6.42
C THR A 72 7.52 7.28 -4.99
N SER A 73 8.28 6.33 -4.41
CA SER A 73 8.88 6.53 -3.09
C SER A 73 9.82 7.75 -3.05
N GLN A 74 10.48 8.08 -4.17
CA GLN A 74 11.36 9.25 -4.27
C GLN A 74 10.56 10.56 -4.30
N GLU A 75 9.46 10.62 -5.05
CA GLU A 75 8.56 11.77 -5.06
C GLU A 75 7.96 11.99 -3.66
N LEU A 76 7.46 10.92 -3.04
CA LEU A 76 6.89 10.98 -1.70
C LEU A 76 7.92 11.47 -0.67
N ALA A 77 9.15 10.95 -0.71
CA ALA A 77 10.22 11.38 0.20
C ALA A 77 10.55 12.88 0.05
N LYS A 78 10.61 13.39 -1.18
CA LYS A 78 10.82 14.83 -1.44
C LYS A 78 9.67 15.66 -0.87
N ILE A 79 8.43 15.26 -1.14
CA ILE A 79 7.23 15.96 -0.65
C ILE A 79 7.18 15.98 0.88
N CYS A 80 7.47 14.85 1.53
CA CYS A 80 7.49 14.77 2.98
C CYS A 80 8.61 15.63 3.57
N SER A 81 9.81 15.61 2.97
CA SER A 81 10.96 16.39 3.45
C SER A 81 10.71 17.90 3.39
N ASP A 82 9.96 18.38 2.39
CA ASP A 82 9.54 19.78 2.27
C ASP A 82 8.49 20.19 3.32
N GLU A 83 7.80 19.22 3.95
CA GLU A 83 6.77 19.47 4.97
C GLU A 83 7.20 19.14 6.41
N THR A 84 8.39 18.58 6.60
CA THR A 84 8.91 18.20 7.92
C THR A 84 10.06 19.09 8.37
N GLU A 85 9.85 19.80 9.49
CA GLU A 85 10.95 20.36 10.29
C GLU A 85 11.82 19.22 10.85
N PRO A 86 13.14 19.41 11.02
CA PRO A 86 14.01 18.39 11.60
C PRO A 86 13.59 18.09 13.04
N GLN A 87 12.97 16.93 13.24
CA GLN A 87 12.55 16.46 14.57
C GLN A 87 13.62 15.56 15.20
N ASN A 88 14.03 15.90 16.42
CA ASN A 88 15.01 15.14 17.21
C ASN A 88 14.41 13.90 17.91
N ASN A 89 13.13 13.61 17.71
CA ASN A 89 12.46 12.45 18.31
C ASN A 89 11.50 11.83 17.30
N LEU A 90 11.76 10.58 16.90
CA LEU A 90 11.02 9.89 15.86
C LEU A 90 9.74 9.28 16.45
N ASP A 91 8.62 10.00 16.36
CA ASP A 91 7.30 9.44 16.62
C ASP A 91 6.72 8.87 15.33
N TYR A 92 6.86 7.54 15.15
CA TYR A 92 6.40 6.82 13.98
C TYR A 92 4.90 6.97 13.70
N ALA A 93 4.07 7.11 14.74
CA ALA A 93 2.62 7.28 14.57
C ALA A 93 2.30 8.67 14.01
N SER A 94 2.96 9.71 14.53
CA SER A 94 2.85 11.08 14.00
C SER A 94 3.32 11.15 12.54
N GLU A 95 4.44 10.52 12.20
CA GLU A 95 4.94 10.49 10.81
C GLU A 95 3.96 9.78 9.86
N LEU A 96 3.40 8.64 10.27
CA LEU A 96 2.38 7.94 9.49
C LEU A 96 1.17 8.83 9.21
N LEU A 97 0.65 9.52 10.24
CA LEU A 97 -0.49 10.44 10.10
C LEU A 97 -0.18 11.63 9.20
N LYS A 98 1.05 12.16 9.22
CA LYS A 98 1.48 13.22 8.30
C LYS A 98 1.44 12.73 6.86
N VAL A 99 2.00 11.55 6.59
CA VAL A 99 1.99 10.97 5.23
C VAL A 99 0.56 10.70 4.76
N MET A 100 -0.29 10.13 5.62
CA MET A 100 -1.72 9.94 5.32
C MET A 100 -2.41 11.26 4.98
N LYS A 101 -2.13 12.32 5.73
CA LYS A 101 -2.68 13.66 5.48
C LYS A 101 -2.20 14.23 4.14
N ILE A 102 -0.91 14.11 3.82
CA ILE A 102 -0.34 14.55 2.53
C ILE A 102 -1.06 13.84 1.37
N LEU A 103 -1.23 12.52 1.48
CA LEU A 103 -1.93 11.70 0.48
C LEU A 103 -3.46 11.88 0.49
N GLY A 104 -3.99 12.71 1.40
CA GLY A 104 -5.42 12.97 1.51
C GLY A 104 -6.24 11.75 1.92
N VAL A 105 -5.65 10.86 2.74
CA VAL A 105 -6.33 9.70 3.31
C VAL A 105 -7.21 10.15 4.48
N GLN A 106 -8.49 9.77 4.45
CA GLN A 106 -9.49 10.12 5.44
C GLN A 106 -10.36 8.91 5.77
N LEU A 107 -10.66 8.70 7.06
CA LEU A 107 -11.62 7.70 7.51
C LEU A 107 -13.04 8.14 7.14
N ILE A 108 -13.82 7.24 6.52
CA ILE A 108 -15.23 7.47 6.20
C ILE A 108 -16.13 6.68 7.16
N ASP A 109 -15.79 5.42 7.40
CA ASP A 109 -16.53 4.49 8.25
C ASP A 109 -15.56 3.47 8.82
N ASP A 110 -15.81 2.90 9.99
CA ASP A 110 -14.96 1.96 10.76
C ASP A 110 -13.62 1.54 10.11
N LEU A 111 -13.70 0.73 9.05
CA LEU A 111 -12.58 0.12 8.33
C LEU A 111 -12.39 0.63 6.88
N PHE A 112 -13.15 1.64 6.49
CA PHE A 112 -13.19 2.24 5.16
C PHE A 112 -12.58 3.65 5.15
N PHE A 113 -11.58 3.83 4.29
CA PHE A 113 -10.88 5.08 4.08
C PHE A 113 -11.05 5.53 2.63
N VAL A 114 -11.06 6.84 2.40
CA VAL A 114 -10.88 7.41 1.06
C VAL A 114 -9.53 8.08 0.98
N ALA A 115 -8.81 7.88 -0.11
CA ALA A 115 -7.70 8.74 -0.47
C ALA A 115 -8.12 9.66 -1.62
N LYS A 116 -7.86 10.96 -1.47
CA LYS A 116 -8.07 11.95 -2.52
C LYS A 116 -6.93 12.95 -2.56
N MET A 117 -6.20 12.94 -3.67
CA MET A 117 -5.10 13.87 -3.90
C MET A 117 -5.59 15.33 -3.92
N SER A 118 -4.96 16.17 -3.09
CA SER A 118 -5.25 17.61 -3.03
C SER A 118 -4.67 18.36 -4.25
N ASN A 119 -5.17 19.56 -4.52
CA ASN A 119 -4.63 20.38 -5.60
C ASN A 119 -3.17 20.78 -5.34
N GLU A 120 -2.83 21.01 -4.07
CA GLU A 120 -1.47 21.32 -3.62
C GLU A 120 -0.52 20.15 -3.92
N LEU A 121 -0.93 18.92 -3.60
CA LEU A 121 -0.13 17.73 -3.89
C LEU A 121 0.03 17.53 -5.41
N LYS A 122 -1.05 17.72 -6.20
CA LYS A 122 -0.97 17.68 -7.67
C LYS A 122 0.05 18.67 -8.22
N GLN A 123 0.03 19.91 -7.73
CA GLN A 123 0.98 20.95 -8.15
C GLN A 123 2.41 20.61 -7.77
N LYS A 124 2.65 20.11 -6.55
CA LYS A 124 3.98 19.66 -6.11
C LYS A 124 4.53 18.54 -7.01
N LEU A 125 3.70 17.53 -7.31
CA LEU A 125 4.09 16.43 -8.20
C LEU A 125 4.38 16.92 -9.62
N GLN A 126 3.58 17.83 -10.16
CA GLN A 126 3.85 18.43 -11.47
C GLN A 126 5.19 19.16 -11.50
N PHE A 127 5.48 19.96 -10.47
CA PHE A 127 6.78 20.64 -10.35
C PHE A 127 7.95 19.67 -10.28
N LEU A 128 7.85 18.62 -9.45
CA LEU A 128 8.89 17.59 -9.32
C LEU A 128 9.16 16.88 -10.64
N ARG A 129 8.10 16.45 -11.33
CA ARG A 129 8.18 15.75 -12.63
C ARG A 129 8.71 16.64 -13.75
N MET A 130 8.35 17.91 -13.77
CA MET A 130 8.89 18.89 -14.74
C MET A 130 10.39 19.15 -14.50
N GLY A 131 10.81 19.27 -13.23
CA GLY A 131 12.21 19.43 -12.87
C GLY A 131 13.08 18.23 -13.27
N GLU A 132 12.56 17.01 -13.12
CA GLU A 132 13.22 15.78 -13.55
C GLU A 132 13.27 15.64 -15.07
N GLY A 133 12.19 16.02 -15.78
CA GLY A 133 12.16 16.02 -17.24
C GLY A 133 13.14 17.01 -17.89
N LEU A 134 13.46 18.12 -17.22
CA LEU A 134 14.49 19.06 -17.70
C LEU A 134 15.91 18.48 -17.55
N HIS A 135 16.16 17.71 -16.49
CA HIS A 135 17.46 17.09 -16.24
C HIS A 135 17.77 15.96 -17.24
N SER A 136 16.76 15.17 -17.62
CA SER A 136 16.92 14.11 -18.63
C SER A 136 17.22 14.64 -20.03
N VAL A 137 16.55 15.73 -20.45
CA VAL A 137 16.78 16.36 -21.77
C VAL A 137 18.19 16.95 -21.88
N ILE A 138 18.74 17.49 -20.79
CA ILE A 138 20.11 18.04 -20.78
C ILE A 138 21.15 16.92 -20.82
N GLN A 139 20.90 15.76 -20.22
CA GLN A 139 21.79 14.60 -20.28
C GLN A 139 21.77 13.90 -21.65
N GLU A 140 20.65 13.89 -22.36
CA GLU A 140 20.56 13.33 -23.71
C GLU A 140 21.15 14.24 -24.80
N ALA A 141 21.29 15.53 -24.52
CA ALA A 141 21.83 16.52 -25.45
C ALA A 141 23.35 16.81 -25.29
N ALA A 142 24.02 16.13 -24.34
CA ALA A 142 25.46 16.24 -24.06
C ALA A 142 26.22 14.99 -24.53
#